data_AF-W0FA15-F1
#
_entry.id   AF-W0FA15-F1
#
_cell.length_a   1.000
_cell.length_b   1.000
_cell.length_c   1.000
_cell.angle_alpha   90.00
_cell.angle_beta   90.00
_cell.angle_gamma   90.00
#
_symmetry.space_group_name_H-M   'P 1'
#
loop_
_entity.id
_entity.type
_entity.pdbx_description
1 polymer ?
#
loop_
_entity_poly.entity_id
_entity_poly.type
_entity_poly.pdbx_seq_one_letter_code
_entity_poly.pdbx_strand_id
1 'polypeptide(L)'
;VYKNPNSIILFDEIEKAHPDIYNIMLQILDEGRLTDTTGKLINFANTIILFTSNLGCPNNYDKYLKNKNYLSKIDLQDIEKNIYSNITNYFKPELLNRLTNILIFNPLNINSLLLICNKFINEL
;
A
#
# COMPACT_ATOMS: atom_id res chain seq x y z
N VAL A 1 1.63 -13.26 -14.35
CA VAL A 1 2.76 -12.77 -15.17
C VAL A 1 3.17 -13.72 -16.28
N TYR A 2 3.95 -14.79 -16.03
CA TYR A 2 4.42 -15.64 -17.15
C TYR A 2 3.30 -16.26 -17.99
N LYS A 3 2.23 -16.75 -17.35
CA LYS A 3 1.03 -17.27 -18.06
C LYS A 3 0.04 -16.16 -18.46
N ASN A 4 0.01 -15.07 -17.69
CA ASN A 4 -0.91 -13.94 -17.84
C ASN A 4 -0.10 -12.62 -17.74
N PRO A 5 0.39 -12.08 -18.86
CA PRO A 5 1.33 -10.95 -18.87
C PRO A 5 0.67 -9.59 -18.58
N ASN A 6 -0.65 -9.49 -18.73
CA ASN A 6 -1.45 -8.32 -18.34
C ASN A 6 -2.17 -8.65 -17.03
N SER A 7 -1.50 -8.44 -15.90
CA SER A 7 -2.04 -8.77 -14.58
C SER A 7 -1.86 -7.65 -13.59
N ILE A 8 -2.73 -7.64 -12.58
CA ILE A 8 -2.51 -6.87 -11.36
C ILE A 8 -1.92 -7.82 -10.33
N ILE A 9 -0.80 -7.44 -9.71
CA ILE A 9 -0.19 -8.17 -8.60
C ILE A 9 -0.36 -7.33 -7.34
N LEU A 10 -0.88 -7.96 -6.29
CA LEU A 10 -0.99 -7.36 -4.97
C LEU A 10 0.01 -8.02 -4.03
N PHE A 11 0.86 -7.21 -3.42
CA PHE A 11 1.69 -7.58 -2.30
C PHE A 11 1.08 -6.99 -1.04
N ASP A 12 0.53 -7.86 -0.21
CA ASP A 12 -0.15 -7.45 1.01
C ASP A 12 0.84 -7.32 2.18
N GLU A 13 0.67 -6.30 3.02
CA GLU A 13 1.45 -6.03 4.23
C GLU A 13 2.97 -6.16 4.02
N ILE A 14 3.51 -5.41 3.06
CA ILE A 14 4.91 -5.56 2.61
C ILE A 14 5.95 -5.33 3.73
N GLU A 15 5.59 -4.62 4.81
CA GLU A 15 6.42 -4.46 6.01
C GLU A 15 6.63 -5.76 6.81
N LYS A 16 5.86 -6.81 6.54
CA LYS A 16 6.04 -8.14 7.17
C LYS A 16 6.93 -9.05 6.32
N ALA A 17 7.29 -8.63 5.10
CA ALA A 17 8.09 -9.45 4.20
C ALA A 17 9.53 -9.60 4.69
N HIS A 18 10.13 -10.76 4.40
CA HIS A 18 11.54 -11.01 4.70
C HIS A 18 12.45 -10.05 3.90
N PRO A 19 13.57 -9.57 4.46
CA PRO A 19 14.50 -8.65 3.78
C PRO A 19 14.92 -9.08 2.37
N ASP A 20 15.03 -10.39 2.10
CA ASP A 20 15.42 -10.90 0.78
C ASP A 20 14.41 -10.59 -0.33
N ILE A 21 13.14 -10.38 0.02
CA ILE A 21 12.10 -10.00 -0.94
C ILE A 21 12.39 -8.61 -1.54
N TYR A 22 13.03 -7.71 -0.81
CA TYR A 22 13.33 -6.37 -1.30
C TYR A 22 14.23 -6.38 -2.54
N ASN A 23 15.25 -7.22 -2.57
CA ASN A 23 16.18 -7.28 -3.71
C ASN A 23 15.45 -7.76 -4.98
N ILE A 24 14.56 -8.74 -4.83
CA ILE A 24 13.71 -9.24 -5.91
C ILE A 24 12.76 -8.14 -6.39
N MET A 25 12.14 -7.40 -5.46
CA MET A 25 11.25 -6.29 -5.82
C MET A 25 11.99 -5.17 -6.54
N LEU A 26 13.18 -4.78 -6.08
CA LEU A 26 14.00 -3.78 -6.76
C LEU A 26 14.31 -4.21 -8.19
N GLN A 27 14.68 -5.48 -8.42
CA GLN A 27 14.90 -5.97 -9.77
C GLN A 27 13.65 -5.86 -10.65
N ILE A 28 12.49 -6.26 -10.13
CA ILE A 28 11.22 -6.18 -10.87
C ILE A 28 10.86 -4.73 -11.19
N LEU A 29 11.00 -3.83 -10.22
CA LEU A 29 10.61 -2.43 -10.35
C LEU A 29 11.59 -1.63 -11.24
N ASP A 30 12.88 -2.00 -11.27
CA ASP A 30 13.90 -1.33 -12.08
C ASP A 30 13.91 -1.86 -13.52
N GLU A 31 13.96 -3.18 -13.71
CA GLU A 31 14.16 -3.80 -15.02
C GLU A 31 12.85 -4.19 -15.69
N GLY A 32 11.74 -4.17 -14.96
CA GLY A 32 10.46 -4.72 -15.43
C GLY A 32 10.55 -6.22 -15.70
N ARG A 33 11.55 -6.92 -15.15
CA ARG A 33 11.88 -8.31 -15.45
C ARG A 33 12.39 -9.01 -14.20
N LEU A 34 12.19 -10.33 -14.14
CA LEU A 34 12.77 -11.19 -13.13
C LEU A 34 13.31 -12.44 -13.79
N THR A 35 14.53 -12.83 -13.44
CA THR A 35 15.09 -14.13 -13.83
C THR A 35 14.92 -15.09 -12.67
N ASP A 36 14.15 -16.15 -12.86
CA ASP A 36 13.99 -17.21 -11.86
C ASP A 36 15.28 -18.05 -11.75
N THR A 37 15.40 -18.81 -10.68
CA THR A 37 16.44 -19.79 -10.37
C THR A 37 16.73 -20.80 -11.50
N THR A 38 15.76 -21.08 -12.37
CA THR A 38 15.93 -21.95 -13.54
C THR A 38 16.51 -21.21 -14.77
N GLY A 39 16.88 -19.94 -14.64
CA GLY A 39 17.36 -19.07 -15.72
C GLY A 39 16.25 -18.50 -16.62
N LYS A 40 14.99 -18.65 -16.22
CA LYS A 40 13.85 -18.21 -17.04
C LYS A 40 13.54 -16.74 -16.79
N LEU A 41 13.51 -15.96 -17.87
CA LEU A 41 13.15 -14.54 -17.81
C LEU A 41 11.64 -14.34 -17.86
N ILE A 42 11.11 -13.61 -16.87
CA ILE A 42 9.70 -13.25 -16.72
C ILE A 42 9.58 -11.74 -16.92
N ASN A 43 8.66 -11.30 -17.78
CA ASN A 43 8.45 -9.88 -18.10
C ASN A 43 7.26 -9.30 -17.33
N PHE A 44 7.47 -8.20 -16.62
CA PHE A 44 6.51 -7.44 -15.82
C PHE A 44 6.13 -6.09 -16.46
N ALA A 45 6.63 -5.75 -17.65
CA ALA A 45 6.38 -4.44 -18.29
C ALA A 45 4.89 -4.07 -18.45
N ASN A 46 4.00 -5.06 -18.57
CA ASN A 46 2.54 -4.85 -18.68
C ASN A 46 1.78 -5.25 -17.41
N THR A 47 2.46 -5.25 -16.27
CA THR A 47 1.88 -5.64 -14.98
C THR A 47 1.78 -4.43 -14.06
N ILE A 48 0.60 -4.24 -13.46
CA ILE A 48 0.41 -3.26 -12.39
C ILE A 48 0.76 -3.96 -11.07
N ILE A 49 1.69 -3.36 -10.32
CA ILE A 49 2.08 -3.86 -9.00
C ILE A 49 1.50 -2.91 -7.95
N LEU A 50 0.76 -3.48 -7.01
CA LEU A 50 0.17 -2.80 -5.87
C LEU A 50 0.82 -3.34 -4.60
N PHE A 51 1.27 -2.45 -3.74
CA PHE A 51 1.72 -2.76 -2.40
C PHE A 51 0.71 -2.21 -1.39
N THR A 52 0.42 -2.96 -0.34
CA THR A 52 -0.28 -2.43 0.84
C THR A 52 0.69 -2.42 2.02
N SER A 53 0.44 -1.52 2.96
CA SER A 53 1.18 -1.46 4.21
C SER A 53 0.32 -0.84 5.30
N ASN A 54 0.50 -1.31 6.53
CA ASN A 54 -0.15 -0.75 7.72
C ASN A 54 0.79 0.18 8.51
N LEU A 55 1.96 0.53 7.97
CA LEU A 55 2.94 1.37 8.65
C LEU A 55 2.41 2.76 8.98
N GLY A 56 2.58 3.16 10.25
CA GLY A 56 2.17 4.47 10.74
C GLY A 56 0.67 4.69 10.82
N CYS A 57 -0.15 3.71 10.43
CA CYS A 57 -1.59 3.75 10.62
C CYS A 57 -1.91 3.73 12.13
N PRO A 58 -2.68 4.69 12.65
CA PRO A 58 -3.04 4.71 14.06
C PRO A 58 -4.01 3.56 14.39
N ASN A 59 -3.75 2.83 15.48
CA ASN A 59 -4.64 1.76 15.95
C ASN A 59 -6.03 2.27 16.37
N ASN A 60 -6.09 3.50 16.87
CA ASN A 60 -7.33 4.21 17.18
C ASN A 60 -7.16 5.72 16.93
N TYR A 61 -8.29 6.42 16.86
CA TYR A 61 -8.30 7.86 16.63
C TYR A 61 -8.59 8.66 17.89
N ASP A 62 -8.48 8.06 19.08
CA ASP A 62 -8.90 8.67 20.36
C ASP A 62 -8.17 9.99 20.64
N LYS A 63 -6.87 10.03 20.32
CA LYS A 63 -6.05 11.26 20.37
C LYS A 63 -6.65 12.39 19.54
N TYR A 64 -7.16 12.05 18.37
CA TYR A 64 -7.75 12.98 17.41
C TYR A 64 -9.23 13.24 17.64
N LEU A 65 -9.92 12.45 18.45
CA LEU A 65 -11.36 12.62 18.74
C LEU A 65 -11.59 13.22 20.14
N LYS A 66 -10.53 13.63 20.83
CA LYS A 66 -10.66 14.26 22.14
C LYS A 66 -11.49 15.54 22.02
N ASN A 67 -12.65 15.55 22.68
CA ASN A 67 -13.64 16.64 22.68
C ASN A 67 -14.32 16.91 21.31
N LYS A 68 -14.26 15.98 20.35
CA LYS A 68 -14.96 16.10 19.06
C LYS A 68 -15.33 14.74 18.48
N ASN A 69 -16.44 14.67 17.75
CA ASN A 69 -16.95 13.42 17.15
C ASN A 69 -16.53 13.24 15.69
N TYR A 70 -15.59 14.04 15.19
CA TYR A 70 -15.15 13.99 13.80
C TYR A 70 -13.65 14.30 13.67
N LEU A 71 -13.05 13.76 12.60
CA LEU A 71 -11.69 14.10 12.19
C LEU A 71 -11.73 15.34 11.32
N SER A 72 -11.08 16.41 11.77
CA SER A 72 -10.93 17.64 10.99
C SER A 72 -9.84 17.46 9.93
N LYS A 73 -9.82 18.38 8.96
CA LYS A 73 -8.78 18.41 7.92
C LYS A 73 -7.36 18.48 8.51
N ILE A 74 -7.19 19.17 9.64
CA ILE A 74 -5.90 19.30 10.32
C ILE A 74 -5.47 17.95 10.91
N ASP A 75 -6.40 17.19 11.50
CA ASP A 75 -6.09 15.86 12.06
C ASP A 75 -5.70 14.88 10.95
N LEU A 76 -6.42 14.90 9.83
CA LEU A 76 -6.10 14.05 8.67
C LEU A 76 -4.71 14.34 8.12
N GLN A 77 -4.32 15.62 8.04
CA GLN A 77 -2.98 16.02 7.63
C GLN A 77 -1.89 15.57 8.62
N ASP A 78 -2.16 15.59 9.92
CA ASP A 78 -1.22 15.09 10.93
C ASP A 78 -1.04 13.57 10.82
N ILE A 79 -2.14 12.84 10.64
CA ILE A 79 -2.12 11.39 10.41
C ILE A 79 -1.34 11.05 9.14
N GLU A 80 -1.62 11.75 8.04
CA GLU A 80 -0.93 11.57 6.76
C GLU A 80 0.59 11.78 6.89
N LYS A 81 1.00 12.85 7.59
CA LYS A 81 2.42 13.12 7.88
C LYS A 81 3.05 12.02 8.73
N ASN A 82 2.33 11.52 9.75
CA ASN A 82 2.82 10.42 10.58
C ASN A 82 3.00 9.14 9.76
N ILE A 83 2.05 8.80 8.90
CA ILE A 83 2.15 7.64 7.99
C ILE A 83 3.36 7.81 7.07
N TYR A 84 3.48 8.97 6.42
CA TYR A 84 4.59 9.25 5.50
C TYR A 84 5.94 9.15 6.20
N SER A 85 6.07 9.72 7.40
CA SER A 85 7.32 9.63 8.17
C SER A 85 7.68 8.19 8.54
N ASN A 86 6.71 7.35 8.88
CA ASN A 86 6.97 5.95 9.21
C ASN A 86 7.38 5.15 7.96
N ILE A 87 6.72 5.40 6.83
CA ILE A 87 7.08 4.80 5.52
C ILE A 87 8.52 5.15 5.16
N THR A 88 8.91 6.43 5.25
CA THR A 88 10.28 6.88 4.91
C THR A 88 11.35 6.40 5.87
N ASN A 89 11.00 6.16 7.13
CA ASN A 89 11.95 5.65 8.13
C ASN A 89 12.14 4.13 8.02
N TYR A 90 11.09 3.41 7.64
CA TYR A 90 11.09 1.94 7.58
C TYR A 90 11.61 1.43 6.23
N PHE A 91 11.07 1.93 5.12
CA PHE A 91 11.48 1.47 3.79
C PHE A 91 12.71 2.21 3.32
N LYS A 92 13.61 1.47 2.65
CA LYS A 92 14.80 2.07 2.07
C LYS A 92 14.41 3.05 0.95
N PRO A 93 15.13 4.19 0.80
CA PRO A 93 14.89 5.14 -0.27
C PRO A 93 14.93 4.51 -1.67
N GLU A 94 15.74 3.46 -1.87
CA GLU A 94 15.80 2.76 -3.16
C GLU A 94 14.45 2.20 -3.58
N LEU A 95 13.68 1.61 -2.66
CA LEU A 95 12.35 1.08 -2.99
C LEU A 95 11.37 2.22 -3.23
N LEU A 96 11.35 3.21 -2.34
CA LEU A 96 10.39 4.33 -2.42
C LEU A 96 10.53 5.13 -3.70
N ASN A 97 11.77 5.35 -4.15
CA ASN A 97 12.07 6.08 -5.40
C ASN A 97 11.63 5.33 -6.66
N ARG A 98 11.25 4.06 -6.57
CA ARG A 98 10.73 3.25 -7.68
C ARG A 98 9.22 3.16 -7.70
N LEU A 99 8.56 3.52 -6.60
CA LEU A 99 7.11 3.61 -6.56
C LEU A 99 6.65 4.83 -7.35
N THR A 100 5.70 4.63 -8.26
CA THR A 100 5.14 5.74 -9.05
C THR A 100 4.34 6.69 -8.16
N ASN A 101 3.50 6.14 -7.28
CA ASN A 101 2.64 6.89 -6.37
C ASN A 101 2.50 6.14 -5.04
N ILE A 102 2.42 6.89 -3.95
CA ILE A 102 2.04 6.39 -2.62
C ILE A 102 0.67 6.97 -2.31
N LEU A 103 -0.32 6.11 -2.09
CA LEU A 103 -1.69 6.50 -1.78
C LEU A 103 -1.97 6.25 -0.29
N ILE A 104 -2.36 7.30 0.42
CA ILE A 104 -2.74 7.21 1.83
C ILE A 104 -4.26 7.16 1.91
N PHE A 105 -4.79 6.09 2.51
CA PHE A 105 -6.24 5.92 2.66
C PHE A 105 -6.76 6.74 3.83
N ASN A 106 -7.85 7.47 3.58
CA ASN A 106 -8.55 8.18 4.64
C ASN A 106 -9.30 7.20 5.55
N PRO A 107 -9.42 7.50 6.85
CA PRO A 107 -10.28 6.75 7.76
C PRO A 107 -11.72 6.74 7.27
N LEU A 108 -12.40 5.62 7.52
CA LEU A 108 -13.81 5.47 7.19
C LEU A 108 -14.65 6.42 8.06
N ASN A 109 -15.46 7.24 7.40
CA ASN A 109 -16.48 8.04 8.06
C ASN A 109 -17.85 7.35 7.98
N ILE A 110 -18.84 7.89 8.70
CA ILE A 110 -20.20 7.31 8.77
C ILE A 110 -20.84 7.17 7.38
N ASN A 111 -20.61 8.14 6.48
CA ASN A 111 -21.16 8.12 5.13
C ASN A 111 -20.51 7.02 4.28
N SER A 112 -19.18 6.86 4.38
CA SER A 112 -18.45 5.78 3.72
C SER A 112 -18.89 4.41 4.25
N LEU A 113 -19.10 4.27 5.55
CA LEU A 113 -19.60 3.03 6.16
C LEU A 113 -21.00 2.69 5.66
N LEU A 114 -21.91 3.66 5.57
CA LEU A 114 -23.24 3.43 5.00
C LEU A 114 -23.19 2.97 3.54
N LEU A 115 -22.30 3.56 2.73
CA LEU A 115 -22.08 3.12 1.34
C LEU A 115 -21.55 1.68 1.28
N ILE A 116 -20.61 1.33 2.17
CA ILE A 116 -20.07 -0.03 2.27
C ILE A 116 -21.17 -1.02 2.67
N CYS A 117 -21.98 -0.71 3.68
CA CYS A 117 -23.10 -1.56 4.10
C CYS A 117 -24.09 -1.79 2.95
N ASN A 118 -24.48 -0.71 2.24
CA ASN A 118 -25.37 -0.82 1.09
C ASN A 118 -24.77 -1.65 -0.04
N LYS A 119 -23.46 -1.52 -0.30
CA LYS A 119 -22.76 -2.36 -1.27
C LYS A 119 -22.91 -3.84 -0.93
N PHE A 120 -22.63 -4.21 0.32
CA PHE A 120 -22.73 -5.61 0.76
C PHE A 120 -24.16 -6.14 0.73
N ILE A 121 -25.16 -5.31 1.05
CA ILE A 121 -26.58 -5.70 0.94
C ILE A 121 -26.96 -6.01 -0.52
N ASN A 122 -26.44 -5.26 -1.49
CA ASN A 122 -26.74 -5.46 -2.91
C ASN A 122 -25.99 -6.65 -3.55
N GLU A 123 -24.91 -7.13 -2.93
CA GLU A 123 -24.15 -8.30 -3.39
C GLU A 123 -24.71 -9.63 -2.86
N LEU A 124 -25.68 -9.56 -1.92
CA LEU A 124 -26.44 -10.70 -1.40
C LEU A 124 -27.65 -11.02 -2.31
#